data_AF-A0AB73NLG4-F1
#
_entry.id   AF-A0AB73NLG4-F1
#
_cell.length_a   1.000
_cell.length_b   1.000
_cell.length_c   1.000
_cell.angle_alpha   90.00
_cell.angle_beta   90.00
_cell.angle_gamma   90.00
#
_symmetry.space_group_name_H-M   'P 1'
#
loop_
_entity.id
_entity.type
_entity.pdbx_description
1 polymer ?
#
loop_
_entity_poly.entity_id
_entity_poly.type
_entity_poly.pdbx_seq_one_letter_code
_entity_poly.pdbx_strand_id
1 'polypeptide(L)'
;MKETYSIKEILRKLEATDDGILLIPDSDVAIVDERDLEVFELPESLKNSKVICFWTTDGIRNYFSITKNRIIWFDNFLSESATVFEGNVKEEIEIVIDERTFEPKILSKNIKEYEDLNFYQETGIDQNSEL
;
A
#
# COMPACT_ATOMS: atom_id res chain seq x y z
N MET A 1 -18.70 6.93 7.43
CA MET A 1 -17.86 8.16 7.63
C MET A 1 -16.70 8.10 6.65
N LYS A 2 -16.06 9.21 6.26
CA LYS A 2 -14.82 9.16 5.45
C LYS A 2 -13.67 9.71 6.26
N GLU A 3 -12.61 8.93 6.43
CA GLU A 3 -11.37 9.38 7.01
C GLU A 3 -10.33 9.63 5.92
N THR A 4 -9.37 10.50 6.18
CA THR A 4 -8.34 10.84 5.20
C THR A 4 -7.01 11.01 5.92
N TYR A 5 -5.99 10.36 5.39
CA TYR A 5 -4.66 10.35 5.98
C TYR A 5 -3.60 10.53 4.91
N SER A 6 -2.62 11.41 5.15
CA SER A 6 -1.41 11.39 4.34
C SER A 6 -0.63 10.08 4.57
N ILE A 7 0.16 9.68 3.57
CA ILE A 7 1.05 8.51 3.71
C ILE A 7 1.98 8.68 4.93
N LYS A 8 2.50 9.89 5.15
CA LYS A 8 3.32 10.18 6.33
C LYS A 8 2.59 9.96 7.65
N GLU A 9 1.31 10.33 7.74
CA GLU A 9 0.52 10.11 8.95
C GLU A 9 0.23 8.63 9.19
N ILE A 10 -0.06 7.87 8.14
CA ILE A 10 -0.26 6.41 8.22
C ILE A 10 1.01 5.75 8.77
N LEU A 11 2.17 6.05 8.19
CA LEU A 11 3.46 5.51 8.65
C LEU A 11 3.73 5.85 10.12
N ARG A 12 3.51 7.12 10.52
CA ARG A 12 3.69 7.54 11.92
C ARG A 12 2.74 6.81 12.87
N LYS A 13 1.48 6.60 12.47
CA LYS A 13 0.48 5.89 13.28
C LYS A 13 0.86 4.42 13.45
N LEU A 14 1.32 3.76 12.39
CA LEU A 14 1.80 2.38 12.44
C LEU A 14 3.05 2.24 13.32
N GLU A 15 4.01 3.17 13.23
CA GLU A 15 5.20 3.18 14.11
C GLU A 15 4.83 3.35 15.60
N ALA A 16 3.67 3.94 15.89
CA ALA A 16 3.19 4.13 17.25
C ALA A 16 2.40 2.94 17.81
N THR A 17 2.12 1.92 16.99
CA THR A 17 1.47 0.67 17.44
C THR A 17 2.54 -0.38 17.74
N ASP A 18 2.26 -1.26 18.70
CA ASP A 18 3.20 -2.31 19.11
C ASP A 18 3.25 -3.44 18.07
N ASP A 19 2.09 -3.80 17.53
CA ASP A 19 1.85 -4.91 16.60
C ASP A 19 1.98 -4.51 15.12
N GLY A 20 2.06 -3.21 14.80
CA GLY A 20 2.06 -2.75 13.41
C GLY A 20 0.68 -2.74 12.78
N ILE A 21 -0.40 -2.78 13.57
CA ILE A 21 -1.79 -2.77 13.10
C ILE A 21 -2.45 -1.43 13.41
N LEU A 22 -3.01 -0.79 12.39
CA LEU A 22 -3.81 0.42 12.49
C LEU A 22 -5.25 0.11 12.07
N LEU A 23 -6.15 0.09 13.06
CA LEU A 23 -7.59 -0.05 12.84
C LEU A 23 -8.21 1.33 12.56
N ILE A 24 -9.01 1.41 11.49
CA ILE A 24 -9.71 2.64 11.12
C ILE A 24 -11.11 2.62 11.75
N PRO A 25 -11.51 3.66 12.54
CA PRO A 25 -12.82 3.73 13.14
C PRO A 25 -13.95 3.66 12.09
N ASP A 26 -15.01 2.91 12.41
CA ASP A 26 -16.20 2.77 11.57
C ASP A 26 -15.89 2.31 10.12
N SER A 27 -14.80 1.55 9.95
CA SER A 27 -14.36 1.01 8.66
C SER A 27 -13.97 -0.46 8.80
N ASP A 28 -14.29 -1.23 7.77
CA ASP A 28 -13.83 -2.60 7.57
C ASP A 28 -12.38 -2.67 7.06
N VAL A 29 -11.71 -1.51 6.86
CA VAL A 29 -10.33 -1.41 6.42
C VAL A 29 -9.38 -1.38 7.61
N ALA A 30 -8.41 -2.30 7.61
CA ALA A 30 -7.25 -2.23 8.49
C ALA A 30 -5.99 -1.94 7.67
N ILE A 31 -5.03 -1.22 8.26
CA ILE A 31 -3.73 -0.98 7.66
C ILE A 31 -2.68 -1.67 8.53
N VAL A 32 -1.81 -2.46 7.92
CA VAL A 32 -0.74 -3.19 8.63
C VAL A 32 0.63 -2.89 8.02
N ASP A 33 1.69 -2.99 8.82
CA ASP A 33 3.08 -2.94 8.34
C ASP A 33 3.77 -4.31 8.40
N GLU A 34 5.04 -4.37 8.00
CA GLU A 34 5.81 -5.62 7.88
C GLU A 34 5.87 -6.51 9.14
N ARG A 35 5.48 -6.02 10.32
CA ARG A 35 5.42 -6.81 11.55
C ARG A 35 4.23 -7.78 11.60
N ASP A 36 3.13 -7.46 10.93
CA ASP A 36 1.89 -8.27 10.89
C ASP A 36 1.59 -8.81 9.47
N LEU A 37 2.52 -8.65 8.53
CA LEU A 37 2.45 -9.30 7.22
C LEU A 37 2.79 -10.80 7.35
N GLU A 38 1.96 -11.58 8.05
CA GLU A 38 2.24 -13.00 8.34
C GLU A 38 2.37 -13.92 7.11
N VAL A 39 2.14 -13.45 5.87
CA VAL A 39 2.15 -14.33 4.67
C VAL A 39 2.64 -13.66 3.38
N PHE A 40 3.43 -12.59 3.44
CA PHE A 40 4.00 -11.99 2.21
C PHE A 40 5.51 -11.86 2.29
N GLU A 41 6.23 -12.83 1.70
CA GLU A 41 7.66 -12.69 1.47
C GLU A 41 7.88 -11.56 0.46
N LEU A 42 8.30 -10.40 0.96
CA LEU A 42 8.61 -9.25 0.12
C LEU A 42 9.69 -9.62 -0.91
N PRO A 43 9.43 -9.39 -2.21
CA PRO A 43 10.45 -9.54 -3.23
C PRO A 43 11.72 -8.78 -2.88
N GLU A 44 12.87 -9.31 -3.29
CA GLU A 44 14.17 -8.69 -3.00
C GLU A 44 14.26 -7.26 -3.53
N SER A 45 13.61 -6.98 -4.66
CA SER A 45 13.49 -5.65 -5.26
C SER A 45 12.80 -4.62 -4.37
N LEU A 46 11.98 -5.05 -3.40
CA LEU A 46 11.23 -4.19 -2.48
C LEU A 46 11.85 -4.08 -1.09
N LYS A 47 12.92 -4.81 -0.77
CA LYS A 47 13.53 -4.84 0.59
C LYS A 47 14.03 -3.48 1.09
N ASN A 48 14.34 -2.55 0.19
CA ASN A 48 14.80 -1.20 0.55
C ASN A 48 13.65 -0.19 0.77
N SER A 49 12.40 -0.66 0.74
CA SER A 49 11.20 0.14 0.95
C SER A 49 10.51 -0.22 2.26
N LYS A 50 9.78 0.73 2.84
CA LYS A 50 8.79 0.44 3.89
C LYS A 50 7.54 -0.09 3.20
N VAL A 51 7.02 -1.22 3.63
CA VAL A 51 5.81 -1.80 3.02
C VAL A 51 4.67 -1.79 4.02
N ILE A 52 3.54 -1.27 3.58
CA ILE A 52 2.28 -1.35 4.31
C ILE A 52 1.24 -2.05 3.45
N CYS A 53 0.25 -2.68 4.08
CA CYS A 53 -0.83 -3.36 3.40
C CYS A 53 -2.18 -2.88 3.92
N PHE A 54 -3.11 -2.62 3.01
CA PHE A 54 -4.50 -2.33 3.31
C PHE A 54 -5.29 -3.64 3.18
N TRP A 55 -5.92 -4.02 4.28
CA TRP A 55 -6.75 -5.21 4.42
C TRP A 55 -8.20 -4.81 4.29
N THR A 56 -8.84 -5.26 3.21
CA THR A 56 -10.26 -5.10 2.95
C THR A 56 -11.00 -6.42 3.17
N THR A 57 -12.32 -6.37 3.36
CA THR A 57 -13.16 -7.55 3.64
C THR A 57 -13.38 -8.47 2.44
N ASP A 58 -13.00 -8.04 1.24
CA ASP A 58 -13.03 -8.84 0.01
C ASP A 58 -11.87 -9.85 -0.10
N GLY A 59 -10.91 -9.81 0.84
CA GLY A 59 -9.74 -10.68 0.85
C GLY A 59 -8.59 -10.21 -0.06
N ILE A 60 -8.76 -9.07 -0.73
CA ILE A 60 -7.69 -8.45 -1.52
C ILE A 60 -6.74 -7.73 -0.57
N ARG A 61 -5.45 -7.99 -0.73
CA ARG A 61 -4.36 -7.35 0.02
C ARG A 61 -3.73 -6.31 -0.89
N ASN A 62 -3.85 -5.04 -0.52
CA ASN A 62 -3.32 -3.93 -1.30
C ASN A 62 -2.04 -3.42 -0.65
N TYR A 63 -0.90 -3.70 -1.27
CA TYR A 63 0.42 -3.34 -0.78
C TYR A 63 0.89 -2.01 -1.34
N PHE A 64 1.54 -1.25 -0.47
CA PHE A 64 2.20 0.00 -0.82
C PHE A 64 3.67 -0.12 -0.44
N SER A 65 4.54 -0.28 -1.43
CA SER A 65 5.99 -0.17 -1.27
C SER A 65 6.40 1.30 -1.34
N ILE A 66 6.85 1.83 -0.20
CA ILE A 66 7.05 3.26 0.02
C ILE A 66 8.54 3.54 0.23
N THR A 67 9.08 4.39 -0.63
CA THR A 67 10.43 4.97 -0.48
C THR A 67 10.32 6.47 -0.17
N LYS A 68 11.42 7.23 -0.27
CA LYS A 68 11.41 8.67 -0.01
C LYS A 68 10.51 9.44 -0.97
N ASN A 69 10.54 9.08 -2.26
CA ASN A 69 9.94 9.85 -3.35
C ASN A 69 9.13 8.98 -4.33
N ARG A 70 8.90 7.72 -3.99
CA ARG A 70 8.17 6.78 -4.84
C ARG A 70 7.30 5.86 -4.00
N ILE A 71 6.09 5.61 -4.49
CA ILE A 71 5.18 4.57 -4.00
C ILE A 71 4.90 3.63 -5.17
N ILE A 72 4.93 2.32 -4.91
CA ILE A 72 4.39 1.31 -5.81
C ILE A 72 3.20 0.67 -5.10
N TRP A 73 2.03 0.77 -5.71
CA TRP A 73 0.80 0.13 -5.27
C TRP A 73 0.55 -1.10 -6.14
N PHE A 74 0.46 -2.26 -5.50
CA PHE A 74 0.17 -3.54 -6.12
C PHE A 74 -0.72 -4.36 -5.19
N ASP A 75 -1.40 -5.35 -5.71
CA ASP A 75 -2.23 -6.26 -4.93
C ASP A 75 -1.70 -7.71 -4.96
N ASN A 76 -2.29 -8.59 -4.14
CA ASN A 76 -2.00 -10.03 -4.14
C ASN A 76 -2.75 -10.80 -5.25
N PHE A 77 -3.48 -10.13 -6.13
CA PHE A 77 -4.10 -10.75 -7.30
C PHE A 77 -3.18 -10.56 -8.53
N LEU A 78 -3.42 -11.35 -9.57
CA LEU A 78 -2.74 -11.23 -10.86
C LEU A 78 -3.27 -10.02 -11.64
N SER A 79 -3.25 -8.84 -11.03
CA SER A 79 -3.52 -7.59 -11.72
C SER A 79 -2.53 -7.40 -12.87
N GLU A 80 -2.99 -6.79 -13.97
CA GLU A 80 -2.15 -6.64 -15.18
C GLU A 80 -0.95 -5.72 -14.96
N SER A 81 -0.97 -4.88 -13.93
CA SER A 81 0.05 -3.88 -13.64
C SER A 81 0.04 -3.43 -12.19
N ALA A 82 1.12 -2.78 -11.77
CA ALA A 82 1.19 -2.03 -10.53
C ALA A 82 1.15 -0.53 -10.81
N THR A 83 0.42 0.23 -9.98
CA THR A 83 0.38 1.69 -10.09
C THR A 83 1.59 2.28 -9.37
N VAL A 84 2.32 3.17 -10.05
CA VAL A 84 3.49 3.85 -9.50
C VAL A 84 3.22 5.34 -9.36
N PHE A 85 3.53 5.88 -8.20
CA PHE A 85 3.54 7.31 -7.92
C PHE A 85 4.98 7.79 -7.66
N GLU A 86 5.42 8.85 -8.33
CA GLU A 86 6.72 9.48 -8.13
C GLU A 86 6.57 10.97 -7.80
N GLY A 87 7.34 11.46 -6.83
CA GLY A 87 7.31 12.85 -6.37
C GLY A 87 7.41 12.96 -4.86
N ASN A 88 6.82 13.99 -4.24
CA ASN A 88 6.80 14.11 -2.78
C ASN A 88 5.67 13.28 -2.15
N VAL A 89 5.65 11.99 -2.48
CA VAL A 89 4.56 11.03 -2.22
C VAL A 89 4.11 10.94 -0.76
N LYS A 90 5.00 11.19 0.21
CA LYS A 90 4.66 11.11 1.63
C LYS A 90 3.74 12.25 2.10
N GLU A 91 3.83 13.41 1.45
CA GLU A 91 3.09 14.63 1.81
C GLU A 91 2.01 14.98 0.78
N GLU A 92 2.20 14.61 -0.49
CA GLU A 92 1.33 14.99 -1.60
C GLU A 92 0.36 13.88 -2.04
N ILE A 93 0.32 12.74 -1.33
CA ILE A 93 -0.67 11.68 -1.50
C ILE A 93 -1.38 11.46 -0.16
N GLU A 94 -2.71 11.54 -0.21
CA GLU A 94 -3.61 11.10 0.86
C GLU A 94 -4.26 9.78 0.48
N ILE A 95 -4.63 8.98 1.47
CA ILE A 95 -5.53 7.84 1.31
C ILE A 95 -6.87 8.24 1.93
N VAL A 96 -7.91 8.22 1.12
CA VAL A 96 -9.29 8.40 1.57
C VAL A 96 -9.84 7.02 1.87
N ILE A 97 -10.32 6.80 3.09
CA ILE A 97 -10.84 5.52 3.56
C ILE A 97 -12.32 5.71 3.88
N ASP A 98 -13.16 4.83 3.35
CA ASP A 98 -14.58 4.77 3.70
C ASP A 98 -14.91 3.50 4.50
N GLU A 99 -16.18 3.12 4.55
CA GLU A 99 -16.63 1.99 5.36
C GLU A 99 -16.03 0.65 4.90
N ARG A 100 -15.60 0.51 3.65
CA ARG A 100 -15.14 -0.79 3.10
C ARG A 100 -13.94 -0.72 2.18
N THR A 101 -13.64 0.47 1.66
CA THR A 101 -12.67 0.66 0.60
C THR A 101 -11.76 1.84 0.91
N PHE A 102 -10.73 1.99 0.10
CA PHE A 102 -9.85 3.14 0.15
C PHE A 102 -9.47 3.56 -1.28
N GLU A 103 -9.08 4.82 -1.44
CA GLU A 103 -8.58 5.35 -2.71
C GLU A 103 -7.43 6.34 -2.45
N PRO A 104 -6.35 6.31 -3.26
CA PRO A 104 -5.35 7.36 -3.22
C PRO A 104 -5.90 8.65 -3.83
N LYS A 105 -5.61 9.77 -3.18
CA LYS A 105 -5.96 11.12 -3.61
C LYS A 105 -4.68 11.93 -3.75
N ILE A 106 -4.35 12.26 -4.99
CA ILE A 106 -3.19 13.08 -5.34
C ILE A 106 -3.50 14.56 -5.09
N LEU A 107 -2.71 15.20 -4.23
CA LEU A 107 -2.88 16.61 -3.86
C LEU A 107 -2.15 17.59 -4.77
N SER A 108 -1.19 17.09 -5.55
CA SER A 108 -0.25 17.91 -6.30
C SER A 108 -0.05 17.37 -7.71
N LYS A 109 -0.10 18.26 -8.70
CA LYS A 109 0.23 17.95 -10.10
C LYS A 109 1.70 17.54 -10.31
N ASN A 110 2.53 17.66 -9.29
CA ASN A 110 3.94 17.26 -9.33
C ASN A 110 4.12 15.76 -9.05
N ILE A 111 3.07 15.07 -8.61
CA ILE A 111 3.06 13.61 -8.55
C ILE A 111 2.86 13.09 -9.97
N LYS A 112 3.82 12.28 -10.42
CA LYS A 112 3.70 11.51 -11.65
C LYS A 112 3.09 10.16 -11.31
N GLU A 113 2.00 9.82 -11.99
CA GLU A 113 1.32 8.54 -11.88
C GLU A 113 1.47 7.77 -13.20
N TYR A 114 1.80 6.49 -13.13
CA TYR A 114 1.87 5.60 -14.30
C TYR A 114 1.77 4.13 -13.90
N GLU A 115 1.39 3.29 -14.85
CA GLU A 115 1.33 1.84 -14.68
C GLU A 115 2.65 1.16 -15.05
N ASP A 116 3.10 0.25 -14.19
CA ASP A 116 4.22 -0.66 -14.43
C ASP A 116 3.68 -2.05 -14.82
N LEU A 117 3.58 -2.26 -16.13
CA LEU A 117 3.01 -3.47 -16.73
C LEU A 117 3.87 -4.73 -16.50
N ASN A 118 5.16 -4.56 -16.18
CA ASN A 118 6.07 -5.69 -16.02
C ASN A 118 6.33 -6.00 -14.54
N PHE A 119 5.74 -5.25 -13.61
CA PHE A 119 6.04 -5.32 -12.19
C PHE A 119 5.96 -6.76 -11.65
N TYR A 120 4.86 -7.47 -11.89
CA TYR A 120 4.67 -8.84 -11.38
C TYR A 120 5.68 -9.84 -11.96
N GLN A 121 6.04 -9.69 -13.24
CA GLN A 121 7.05 -10.52 -13.91
C GLN A 121 8.47 -10.25 -13.39
N GLU A 122 8.81 -8.98 -13.19
CA GLU A 122 10.14 -8.55 -12.73
C GLU A 122 10.37 -8.85 -11.25
N THR A 123 9.32 -8.75 -10.43
CA THR A 123 9.39 -8.99 -8.98
C THR A 123 9.25 -10.46 -8.61
N GLY A 124 8.73 -11.31 -9.51
CA GLY A 124 8.46 -12.71 -9.23
C GLY A 124 7.34 -12.92 -8.21
N ILE A 125 6.51 -11.90 -7.96
CA ILE A 125 5.26 -12.03 -7.17
C ILE A 125 4.30 -13.03 -7.86
N ASP A 126 4.47 -13.21 -9.17
CA ASP A 126 3.78 -14.21 -9.97
C ASP A 126 4.58 -15.53 -10.01
N GLN A 127 4.36 -16.44 -9.04
CA GLN A 127 4.57 -17.91 -9.22
C GLN A 127 4.28 -18.86 -8.04
N ASN A 128 3.60 -18.46 -6.95
CA ASN A 128 3.23 -19.39 -5.87
C ASN A 128 1.75 -19.32 -5.46
N SER A 129 0.86 -19.24 -6.44
CA SER A 129 -0.57 -19.50 -6.24
C SER A 129 -0.95 -20.90 -6.75
N GLU A 130 -0.18 -21.92 -6.35
CA GLU A 130 -0.78 -23.23 -6.11
C GLU A 130 -1.22 -23.25 -4.64
N LEU A 131 -2.52 -23.05 -4.41
CA LEU A 131 -3.28 -23.62 -3.29
C LEU A 131 -4.79 -23.52 -3.58
#